data_AF-A0A2V8BN72-F1
#
_entry.id   AF-A0A2V8BN72-F1
#
_cell.length_a   1.000
_cell.length_b   1.000
_cell.length_c   1.000
_cell.angle_alpha   90.00
_cell.angle_beta   90.00
_cell.angle_gamma   90.00
#
_symmetry.space_group_name_H-M   'P 1'
#
loop_
_entity.id
_entity.type
_entity.pdbx_description
1 polymer ?
#
loop_
_entity_poly.entity_id
_entity_poly.type
_entity_poly.pdbx_seq_one_letter_code
_entity_poly.pdbx_strand_id
1 'polypeptide(L)'
;MRKVLLQLDSSPHASVFDRIVALDAGADEVLSYGGVAEEGVRDLVHGAIFTRSPKNLHHTAIFVGGTDMAAGERLLTAVRKAFFGPMRVSVMLDSNGSNTTAVAAVAKLRQAAG
;
A
#
# COMPACT_ATOMS: atom_id res chain seq x y z
N MET A 1 -11.74 -4.43 15.37
CA MET A 1 -11.58 -3.01 15.00
C MET A 1 -11.71 -2.90 13.49
N ARG A 2 -12.07 -1.73 12.94
CA ARG A 2 -12.12 -1.52 11.48
C ARG A 2 -10.74 -1.69 10.84
N LYS A 3 -10.66 -2.48 9.77
CA LYS A 3 -9.51 -2.67 8.89
C LYS A 3 -9.36 -1.46 7.97
N VAL A 4 -8.36 -0.64 8.23
CA VAL A 4 -8.13 0.59 7.48
C VAL A 4 -6.93 0.39 6.55
N LEU A 5 -7.12 0.65 5.27
CA LEU A 5 -6.04 0.69 4.28
C LEU A 5 -5.71 2.14 3.94
N LEU A 6 -4.46 2.52 4.13
CA LEU A 6 -3.93 3.81 3.70
C LEU A 6 -3.34 3.64 2.28
N GLN A 7 -3.98 4.24 1.28
CA GLN A 7 -3.49 4.23 -0.11
C GLN A 7 -2.66 5.48 -0.36
N LEU A 8 -1.36 5.28 -0.63
CA LEU A 8 -0.40 6.31 -0.99
C LEU A 8 -0.09 6.20 -2.48
N ASP A 9 -0.63 7.13 -3.25
CA ASP A 9 -0.53 7.10 -4.71
C ASP A 9 0.38 8.24 -5.20
N SER A 10 1.37 7.89 -6.03
CA SER A 10 2.30 8.85 -6.62
C SER A 10 1.64 9.68 -7.73
N SER A 11 0.57 9.19 -8.35
CA SER A 11 -0.20 9.92 -9.36
C SER A 11 -1.06 11.01 -8.71
N PRO A 12 -1.37 12.12 -9.41
CA PRO A 12 -2.14 13.24 -8.83
C PRO A 12 -3.48 12.85 -8.20
N HIS A 13 -4.10 11.79 -8.73
CA HIS A 13 -5.29 11.18 -8.17
C HIS A 13 -5.01 9.74 -7.81
N ALA A 14 -5.48 9.32 -6.63
CA ALA A 14 -5.38 7.93 -6.21
C ALA A 14 -6.23 7.03 -7.12
N SER A 15 -5.67 5.87 -7.49
CA SER A 15 -6.31 4.87 -8.32
C SER A 15 -7.67 4.43 -7.74
N VAL A 16 -8.74 4.67 -8.50
CA VAL A 16 -10.08 4.16 -8.19
C VAL A 16 -10.11 2.64 -8.28
N PHE A 17 -9.35 2.06 -9.21
CA PHE A 17 -9.25 0.61 -9.36
C PHE A 17 -8.72 -0.05 -8.08
N ASP A 18 -7.58 0.43 -7.57
CA ASP A 18 -6.96 -0.13 -6.36
C ASP A 18 -7.88 0.02 -5.15
N ARG A 19 -8.61 1.15 -5.07
CA ARG A 19 -9.56 1.41 -4.00
C ARG A 19 -10.74 0.43 -4.03
N ILE A 20 -11.31 0.16 -5.20
CA ILE A 20 -12.41 -0.82 -5.35
C ILE A 20 -11.90 -2.22 -4.98
N VAL A 21 -10.75 -2.64 -5.54
CA VAL A 21 -10.15 -3.95 -5.25
C VAL A 21 -9.86 -4.12 -3.75
N ALA A 22 -9.37 -3.07 -3.08
CA ALA A 22 -9.11 -3.12 -1.65
C ALA A 22 -10.39 -3.33 -0.81
N LEU A 23 -11.48 -2.66 -1.17
CA LEU A 23 -12.78 -2.83 -0.51
C LEU A 23 -13.33 -4.24 -0.73
N ASP A 24 -13.29 -4.74 -1.97
CA ASP A 24 -13.72 -6.10 -2.31
C ASP A 24 -12.83 -7.17 -1.64
N ALA A 25 -11.56 -6.87 -1.38
CA ALA A 25 -10.62 -7.72 -0.66
C ALA A 25 -10.78 -7.66 0.88
N GLY A 26 -11.75 -6.90 1.39
CA GLY A 26 -12.14 -6.89 2.80
C GLY A 26 -11.45 -5.82 3.66
N ALA A 27 -10.98 -4.72 3.07
CA ALA A 27 -10.76 -3.48 3.81
C ALA A 27 -12.12 -2.87 4.19
N ASP A 28 -12.27 -2.43 5.43
CA ASP A 28 -13.50 -1.76 5.88
C ASP A 28 -13.52 -0.29 5.44
N GLU A 29 -12.34 0.32 5.29
CA GLU A 29 -12.18 1.71 4.89
C GLU A 29 -10.85 1.91 4.16
N VAL A 30 -10.88 2.73 3.10
CA VAL A 30 -9.67 3.11 2.34
C VAL A 30 -9.51 4.62 2.40
N LEU A 31 -8.38 5.06 2.98
CA LEU A 31 -7.98 6.46 3.05
C LEU A 31 -6.99 6.73 1.92
N SER A 32 -7.45 7.41 0.87
CA SER A 32 -6.69 7.60 -0.37
C SER A 32 -6.05 8.97 -0.47
N TYR A 33 -4.75 9.00 -0.72
CA TYR A 33 -3.94 10.19 -0.94
C TYR A 33 -3.30 10.09 -2.32
N GLY A 34 -3.59 11.05 -3.19
CA GLY A 34 -2.90 11.22 -4.48
C GLY A 34 -1.82 12.30 -4.39
N GLY A 35 -0.91 12.30 -5.35
CA GLY A 35 0.20 13.25 -5.45
C GLY A 35 1.19 13.11 -4.30
N VAL A 36 1.32 11.91 -3.73
CA VAL A 36 2.19 11.67 -2.58
C VAL A 36 3.64 11.74 -3.03
N ALA A 37 4.39 12.67 -2.44
CA ALA A 37 5.84 12.79 -2.57
C ALA A 37 6.55 12.24 -1.33
N GLU A 38 7.83 11.91 -1.45
CA GLU A 38 8.63 11.25 -0.40
C GLU A 38 8.64 12.04 0.92
N GLU A 39 8.63 13.38 0.83
CA GLU A 39 8.68 14.29 1.97
C GLU A 39 7.43 14.19 2.85
N GLY A 40 6.27 13.89 2.24
CA GLY A 40 4.99 13.75 2.93
C GLY A 40 4.73 12.37 3.52
N VAL A 41 5.49 11.34 3.11
CA VAL A 41 5.25 9.95 3.52
C VAL A 41 5.36 9.76 5.03
N ARG A 42 6.35 10.40 5.66
CA ARG A 42 6.63 10.18 7.09
C ARG A 42 5.40 10.50 7.94
N ASP A 43 4.80 11.66 7.73
CA ASP A 43 3.71 12.15 8.56
C ASP A 43 2.44 11.30 8.36
N LEU A 44 2.20 10.84 7.12
CA LEU A 44 1.12 9.89 6.81
C LEU A 44 1.34 8.52 7.49
N VAL A 45 2.57 7.99 7.46
CA VAL A 45 2.92 6.73 8.14
C VAL A 45 2.78 6.88 9.65
N HIS A 46 3.22 8.00 10.23
CA HIS A 46 3.11 8.28 11.66
C HIS A 46 1.66 8.35 12.12
N GLY A 47 0.76 8.93 11.29
CA GLY A 47 -0.68 8.85 11.51
C GLY A 47 -1.22 7.41 11.51
N ALA A 48 -0.64 6.50 10.71
CA ALA A 48 -1.05 5.10 10.68
C ALA A 48 -0.50 4.28 11.87
N ILE A 49 0.72 4.54 12.33
CA ILE A 49 1.37 3.72 13.36
C ILE A 49 1.17 4.23 14.79
N PHE A 50 1.00 5.53 15.04
CA PHE A 50 0.84 6.05 16.42
C PHE A 50 -0.60 6.14 16.91
N THR A 51 -1.58 5.84 16.05
CA THR A 51 -3.01 5.91 16.41
C THR A 51 -3.57 4.62 17.01
N ARG A 52 -2.79 3.55 17.09
CA ARG A 52 -3.20 2.24 17.63
C ARG A 52 -2.09 1.62 18.47
N SER A 53 -2.49 0.80 19.46
CA SER A 53 -1.53 0.03 20.25
C SER A 53 -0.83 -1.03 19.40
N PRO A 54 0.39 -1.48 19.77
CA PRO A 54 1.14 -2.49 19.00
C PRO A 54 0.35 -3.75 18.66
N LYS A 55 -0.48 -4.24 19.60
CA LYS A 55 -1.35 -5.41 19.39
C LYS A 55 -2.38 -5.19 18.28
N ASN A 56 -2.81 -3.95 18.04
CA ASN A 56 -3.89 -3.61 17.12
C ASN A 56 -3.41 -3.03 15.78
N LEU A 57 -2.09 -2.87 15.59
CA LEU A 57 -1.51 -2.33 14.34
C LEU A 57 -1.85 -3.18 13.11
N HIS A 58 -2.06 -4.48 13.27
CA HIS A 58 -2.44 -5.39 12.18
C HIS A 58 -3.82 -5.08 11.56
N HIS A 59 -4.63 -4.23 12.17
CA HIS A 59 -5.87 -3.72 11.57
C HIS A 59 -5.64 -2.48 10.68
N THR A 60 -4.40 -2.02 10.53
CA THR A 60 -4.02 -0.94 9.61
C THR A 60 -2.99 -1.49 8.63
N ALA A 61 -3.09 -1.12 7.36
CA ALA A 61 -2.10 -1.44 6.34
C ALA A 61 -1.87 -0.25 5.41
N ILE A 62 -0.77 -0.27 4.67
CA ILE A 62 -0.42 0.73 3.66
C ILE A 62 -0.35 0.04 2.29
N PHE A 63 -0.94 0.68 1.29
CA PHE A 63 -0.79 0.31 -0.12
C PHE A 63 -0.12 1.47 -0.86
N VAL A 64 0.96 1.18 -1.59
CA VAL A 64 1.67 2.14 -2.43
C VAL A 64 1.31 1.86 -3.88
N GLY A 65 0.82 2.87 -4.58
CA GLY A 65 0.36 2.76 -5.96
C GLY A 65 0.84 3.89 -6.87
N GLY A 66 0.08 4.09 -7.94
CA GLY A 66 0.34 5.09 -8.98
C GLY A 66 0.98 4.51 -10.23
N THR A 67 1.19 5.40 -11.20
CA THR A 67 1.55 5.00 -12.57
C THR A 67 3.05 4.84 -12.81
N ASP A 68 3.89 5.39 -11.93
CA ASP A 68 5.36 5.32 -12.02
C ASP A 68 5.89 4.33 -10.97
N MET A 69 6.51 3.25 -11.45
CA MET A 69 7.09 2.22 -10.60
C MET A 69 8.28 2.74 -9.78
N ALA A 70 9.15 3.55 -10.38
CA ALA A 70 10.31 4.09 -9.68
C ALA A 70 9.87 5.07 -8.57
N ALA A 71 8.80 5.86 -8.82
CA ALA A 71 8.19 6.67 -7.79
C ALA A 71 7.61 5.80 -6.66
N GLY A 72 6.88 4.73 -7.01
CA GLY A 72 6.35 3.77 -6.04
C GLY A 72 7.42 3.12 -5.16
N GLU A 73 8.57 2.74 -5.73
CA GLU A 73 9.71 2.17 -4.97
C GLU A 73 10.32 3.17 -4.00
N ARG A 74 10.42 4.45 -4.40
CA ARG A 74 10.90 5.52 -3.53
C ARG A 74 9.93 5.76 -2.37
N LEU A 75 8.62 5.80 -2.64
CA LEU A 75 7.59 5.88 -1.60
C LEU A 75 7.63 4.68 -0.65
N LEU A 76 7.74 3.45 -1.15
CA LEU A 76 7.88 2.25 -0.32
C LEU A 76 9.11 2.32 0.58
N THR A 77 10.23 2.80 0.04
CA THR A 77 11.46 3.01 0.80
C THR A 77 11.26 4.04 1.91
N ALA A 78 10.60 5.16 1.61
CA ALA A 78 10.26 6.19 2.60
C ALA A 78 9.31 5.64 3.68
N VAL A 79 8.31 4.81 3.32
CA VAL A 79 7.42 4.15 4.29
C VAL A 79 8.20 3.28 5.27
N ARG A 80 9.09 2.42 4.74
CA ARG A 80 9.90 1.52 5.56
C ARG A 80 10.85 2.29 6.48
N LYS A 81 11.41 3.41 6.01
CA LYS A 81 12.27 4.31 6.82
C LYS A 81 11.50 5.00 7.94
N ALA A 82 10.21 5.27 7.76
CA ALA A 82 9.37 5.94 8.76
C ALA A 82 8.92 5.02 9.91
N PHE A 83 9.08 3.70 9.80
CA PHE A 83 8.80 2.76 10.88
C PHE A 83 9.81 2.86 12.03
N PHE A 84 9.35 2.56 13.25
CA PHE A 84 10.16 2.68 14.47
C PHE A 84 9.94 1.50 15.42
N GLY A 85 10.94 0.65 15.60
CA GLY A 85 10.84 -0.51 16.50
C GLY A 85 9.65 -1.43 16.14
N PRO A 86 8.74 -1.74 17.09
CA PRO A 86 7.52 -2.51 16.81
C PRO A 86 6.42 -1.67 16.14
N MET A 87 6.57 -0.35 16.04
CA MET A 87 5.60 0.56 15.44
C MET A 87 5.73 0.50 13.91
N ARG A 88 5.09 -0.52 13.34
CA ARG A 88 5.03 -0.77 11.90
C ARG A 88 3.71 -1.44 11.53
N VAL A 89 3.32 -1.29 10.28
CA VAL A 89 2.13 -1.93 9.69
C VAL A 89 2.53 -2.70 8.44
N SER A 90 1.66 -3.58 7.96
CA SER A 90 1.85 -4.24 6.67
C SER A 90 1.87 -3.20 5.55
N VAL A 91 2.77 -3.37 4.57
CA VAL A 91 2.87 -2.49 3.40
C VAL A 91 3.01 -3.32 2.12
N MET A 92 2.26 -2.94 1.09
CA MET A 92 2.31 -3.50 -0.26
C MET A 92 2.61 -2.39 -1.28
N LEU A 93 3.34 -2.71 -2.34
CA LEU A 93 3.56 -1.84 -3.50
C LEU A 93 3.01 -2.55 -4.73
N ASP A 94 2.18 -1.86 -5.53
CA ASP A 94 1.67 -2.39 -6.80
C ASP A 94 1.36 -1.28 -7.80
N SER A 95 2.36 -0.44 -8.11
CA SER A 95 2.21 0.61 -9.13
C SER A 95 1.79 0.00 -10.48
N ASN A 96 0.67 0.48 -11.02
CA ASN A 96 0.02 -0.02 -12.25
C ASN A 96 -0.19 -1.55 -12.30
N GLY A 97 -0.39 -2.21 -11.16
CA GLY A 97 -0.59 -3.66 -11.12
C GLY A 97 0.66 -4.46 -11.53
N SER A 98 1.85 -3.86 -11.44
CA SER A 98 3.10 -4.48 -11.90
C SER A 98 3.40 -5.81 -11.19
N ASN A 99 3.22 -5.86 -9.87
CA ASN A 99 3.50 -7.06 -9.08
C ASN A 99 2.37 -8.08 -9.20
N THR A 100 1.11 -7.65 -9.24
CA THR A 100 -0.04 -8.55 -9.45
C THR A 100 -0.05 -9.17 -10.84
N THR A 101 0.36 -8.42 -11.88
CA THR A 101 0.55 -8.93 -13.24
C THR A 101 1.65 -9.97 -13.30
N ALA A 102 2.78 -9.74 -12.62
CA ALA A 102 3.85 -10.72 -12.53
C ALA A 102 3.38 -12.04 -11.89
N VAL A 103 2.58 -11.96 -10.82
CA VAL A 103 1.98 -13.15 -10.18
C VAL A 103 1.06 -13.89 -11.16
N ALA A 104 0.21 -13.18 -11.90
CA ALA A 104 -0.67 -13.78 -12.90
C ALA A 104 0.11 -14.51 -14.02
N ALA A 105 1.20 -13.91 -14.50
CA ALA A 105 2.08 -14.52 -15.49
C ALA A 105 2.72 -15.82 -14.98
N VAL A 106 3.25 -15.82 -13.75
CA VAL A 106 3.84 -17.02 -13.14
C VAL A 106 2.79 -18.12 -12.93
N ALA A 107 1.58 -17.75 -12.47
CA ALA A 107 0.49 -18.70 -12.30
C ALA A 107 0.09 -19.36 -13.63
N LYS A 108 0.02 -18.58 -14.73
CA LYS A 108 -0.25 -19.09 -16.07
C LYS A 108 0.86 -20.01 -16.58
N LEU A 109 2.14 -19.65 -16.40
CA LEU A 109 3.26 -20.52 -16.76
C LEU A 109 3.23 -21.85 -16.01
N ARG A 110 2.90 -21.82 -14.71
CA ARG A 110 2.78 -23.04 -13.90
C ARG A 110 1.61 -23.92 -14.34
N GLN A 111 0.51 -23.34 -14.79
CA GLN A 111 -0.62 -24.09 -15.39
C GLN A 111 -0.26 -24.71 -16.74
N ALA A 112 0.56 -24.03 -17.55
CA ALA A 112 0.95 -24.50 -18.89
C ALA A 112 2.10 -25.52 -18.87
N ALA A 113 2.92 -25.52 -17.82
CA ALA A 113 4.01 -26.48 -17.61
C ALA A 113 3.56 -27.78 -16.91
N GLY A 114 2.26 -27.92 -16.64
CA GLY A 114 1.63 -29.11 -16.05
C GLY A 114 0.99 -29.99 -17.11
#